data_AF-A0A097A4N7-F1
#
_entry.id   AF-A0A097A4N7-F1
#
_cell.length_a   1.000
_cell.length_b   1.000
_cell.length_c   1.000
_cell.angle_alpha   90.00
_cell.angle_beta   90.00
_cell.angle_gamma   90.00
#
_symmetry.space_group_name_H-M   'P 1'
#
loop_
_entity.id
_entity.type
_entity.pdbx_description
1 polymer ?
#
loop_
_entity_poly.entity_id
_entity_poly.type
_entity_poly.pdbx_seq_one_letter_code
_entity_poly.pdbx_strand_id
1 'polypeptide(L)'
;RHGNKGVVSKIVPIEDMPFLEDGTHADIVLNPLGVPSRMNVGQILETHLGWACAGLGKRIGQAVDAYYAKQDTKLLKETLKKVYGDDETIKSLDEKGLIELGNNLRPGVPIATPVFDGAKEKDIEDMLDLAGLDHSGQVVLHDGRTGDQFDRKVTVGYIYMLKLHHLVDDKIHARSIGPYSLVTQQPLGGKAQFGGQRF
;
A
#
# COMPACT_ATOMS: atom_id res chain seq x y z
N ARG A 1 -3.07 4.56 -6.79
CA ARG A 1 -2.55 5.04 -8.12
C ARG A 1 -3.17 6.35 -8.66
N HIS A 2 -3.46 7.33 -7.80
CA HIS A 2 -4.32 8.48 -8.08
C HIS A 2 -3.58 9.76 -8.53
N GLY A 3 -2.61 9.62 -9.44
CA GLY A 3 -1.87 10.77 -9.98
C GLY A 3 -0.88 11.45 -9.03
N ASN A 4 -0.70 10.94 -7.80
CA ASN A 4 0.33 11.41 -6.89
C ASN A 4 1.69 10.83 -7.31
N LYS A 5 2.65 11.73 -7.54
CA LYS A 5 4.05 11.40 -7.75
C LYS A 5 4.91 12.08 -6.69
N GLY A 6 5.99 11.42 -6.30
CA GLY A 6 6.94 11.92 -5.33
C GLY A 6 8.35 11.42 -5.63
N VAL A 7 9.31 11.97 -4.92
CA VAL A 7 10.70 11.49 -4.90
C VAL A 7 10.97 10.97 -3.50
N VAL A 8 11.65 9.83 -3.38
CA VAL A 8 12.07 9.31 -2.07
C VAL A 8 13.07 10.29 -1.46
N SER A 9 12.74 10.86 -0.30
CA SER A 9 13.55 11.88 0.36
C SER A 9 14.57 11.29 1.33
N LYS A 10 14.15 10.31 2.13
CA LYS A 10 14.97 9.68 3.17
C LYS A 10 14.60 8.21 3.29
N ILE A 11 15.62 7.36 3.46
CA ILE A 11 15.48 5.98 3.91
C ILE A 11 15.92 5.99 5.37
N VAL A 12 15.05 5.52 6.26
CA VAL A 12 15.31 5.46 7.70
C VAL A 12 15.36 3.99 8.15
N PRO A 13 16.06 3.69 9.26
CA PRO A 13 15.93 2.40 9.93
C PRO A 13 14.49 2.11 10.33
N ILE A 14 14.15 0.82 10.50
CA ILE A 14 12.77 0.42 10.81
C ILE A 14 12.35 0.90 12.19
N GLU A 15 13.26 0.90 13.17
CA GLU A 15 13.03 1.35 14.54
C GLU A 15 12.68 2.84 14.64
N ASP A 16 13.05 3.63 13.63
CA ASP A 16 12.77 5.07 13.55
C ASP A 16 11.37 5.36 12.96
N MET A 17 10.68 4.34 12.44
CA MET A 17 9.38 4.49 11.79
C MET A 17 8.24 4.45 12.82
N PRO A 18 7.13 5.19 12.58
CA PRO A 18 5.94 5.05 13.38
C PRO A 18 5.42 3.60 13.38
N PHE A 19 4.94 3.15 14.53
CA PHE A 19 4.44 1.79 14.71
C PHE A 19 3.04 1.76 15.33
N LEU A 20 2.33 0.67 15.05
CA LEU A 20 1.00 0.35 15.56
C LEU A 20 1.08 -0.26 16.95
N GLU A 21 -0.04 -0.34 17.67
CA GLU A 21 -0.12 -0.99 18.99
C GLU A 21 0.33 -2.47 18.97
N ASP A 22 0.24 -3.14 17.82
CA ASP A 22 0.71 -4.52 17.64
C ASP A 22 2.22 -4.62 17.34
N GLY A 23 2.94 -3.50 17.30
CA GLY A 23 4.37 -3.40 17.01
C GLY A 23 4.71 -3.37 15.52
N THR A 24 3.72 -3.44 14.63
CA THR A 24 3.95 -3.36 13.18
C THR A 24 4.34 -1.93 12.80
N HIS A 25 5.47 -1.78 12.11
CA HIS A 25 5.96 -0.47 11.66
C HIS A 25 5.36 -0.10 10.31
N ALA A 26 5.15 1.19 10.08
CA ALA A 26 4.76 1.70 8.76
C ALA A 26 5.94 1.61 7.78
N ASP A 27 5.68 1.27 6.51
CA ASP A 27 6.71 1.22 5.48
C ASP A 27 6.98 2.59 4.83
N ILE A 28 5.93 3.41 4.66
CA ILE A 28 6.00 4.69 3.94
C ILE A 28 5.12 5.71 4.68
N VAL A 29 5.67 6.91 4.90
CA VAL A 29 4.94 8.07 5.42
C VAL A 29 4.62 9.03 4.27
N LEU A 30 3.34 9.40 4.13
CA LEU A 30 2.86 10.32 3.10
C LEU A 30 2.32 11.61 3.73
N ASN A 31 2.48 12.72 3.01
CA ASN A 31 1.99 14.03 3.45
C ASN A 31 0.48 14.18 3.13
N PRO A 32 -0.39 14.44 4.13
CA PRO A 32 -1.83 14.59 3.91
C PRO A 32 -2.22 15.86 3.16
N LEU A 33 -1.38 16.90 3.14
CA LEU A 33 -1.70 18.20 2.51
C LEU A 33 -1.92 18.11 0.98
N GLY A 34 -1.40 17.05 0.35
CA GLY A 34 -1.57 16.81 -1.08
C GLY A 34 -2.99 16.39 -1.45
N VAL A 35 -3.77 15.86 -0.51
CA VAL A 35 -5.11 15.31 -0.81
C VAL A 35 -6.16 16.40 -1.01
N PRO A 36 -6.31 17.38 -0.10
CA PRO A 36 -7.31 18.43 -0.27
C PRO A 36 -6.98 19.35 -1.45
N SER A 37 -5.70 19.65 -1.65
CA SER A 37 -5.25 20.57 -2.71
C SER A 37 -5.45 20.01 -4.12
N ARG A 38 -5.34 18.69 -4.30
CA ARG A 38 -5.52 18.01 -5.60
C ARG A 38 -6.89 17.37 -5.79
N MET A 39 -7.73 17.40 -4.75
CA MET A 39 -9.06 16.78 -4.71
C MET A 39 -9.07 15.30 -5.14
N ASN A 40 -8.00 14.55 -4.84
CA ASN A 40 -7.88 13.14 -5.17
C ASN A 40 -8.16 12.24 -3.96
N VAL A 41 -9.40 12.31 -3.47
CA VAL A 41 -9.91 11.58 -2.30
C VAL A 41 -9.84 10.05 -2.48
N GLY A 42 -9.88 9.56 -3.72
CA GLY A 42 -9.81 8.13 -4.02
C GLY A 42 -8.59 7.42 -3.44
N GLN A 43 -7.47 8.12 -3.18
CA GLN A 43 -6.32 7.53 -2.51
C GLN A 43 -6.60 7.14 -1.05
N ILE A 44 -7.46 7.90 -0.36
CA ILE A 44 -7.84 7.62 1.03
C ILE A 44 -8.76 6.40 1.04
N LEU A 45 -9.72 6.35 0.11
CA LEU A 45 -10.60 5.20 -0.07
C LEU A 45 -9.82 3.93 -0.44
N GLU A 46 -8.82 4.03 -1.34
CA GLU A 46 -7.89 2.92 -1.66
C GLU A 46 -7.15 2.46 -0.39
N THR A 47 -6.68 3.40 0.43
CA THR A 47 -5.94 3.10 1.67
C THR A 47 -6.83 2.39 2.70
N HIS A 48 -8.06 2.87 2.92
CA HIS A 48 -9.02 2.25 3.83
C HIS A 48 -9.43 0.84 3.36
N LEU A 49 -9.73 0.70 2.07
CA LEU A 49 -10.08 -0.59 1.48
C LEU A 49 -8.91 -1.57 1.58
N GLY A 50 -7.69 -1.13 1.27
CA GLY A 50 -6.48 -1.94 1.41
C GLY A 50 -6.23 -2.37 2.86
N TRP A 51 -6.55 -1.51 3.83
CA TRP A 51 -6.48 -1.84 5.25
C TRP A 51 -7.46 -2.96 5.64
N ALA A 52 -8.71 -2.85 5.19
CA ALA A 52 -9.72 -3.89 5.37
C ALA A 52 -9.28 -5.22 4.73
N CYS A 53 -8.78 -5.19 3.48
CA CYS A 53 -8.29 -6.38 2.78
C CYS A 53 -7.19 -7.12 3.54
N ALA A 54 -6.22 -6.38 4.08
CA ALA A 54 -5.12 -6.96 4.86
C ALA A 54 -5.62 -7.52 6.19
N GLY A 55 -6.53 -6.83 6.87
CA GLY A 55 -7.15 -7.33 8.10
C GLY A 55 -7.95 -8.62 7.89
N LEU A 56 -8.73 -8.69 6.80
CA LEU A 56 -9.44 -9.91 6.39
C LEU A 56 -8.45 -11.03 6.05
N GLY A 57 -7.36 -10.74 5.35
CA GLY A 57 -6.28 -11.69 5.07
C GLY A 57 -5.65 -12.27 6.33
N LYS A 58 -5.37 -11.42 7.34
CA LYS A 58 -4.87 -11.85 8.66
C LYS A 58 -5.85 -12.79 9.36
N ARG A 59 -7.16 -12.52 9.31
CA ARG A 59 -8.20 -13.40 9.86
C ARG A 59 -8.28 -14.74 9.13
N ILE A 60 -8.23 -14.73 7.79
CA ILE A 60 -8.20 -15.97 7.00
C ILE A 60 -6.94 -16.78 7.33
N GLY A 61 -5.79 -16.12 7.43
CA GLY A 61 -4.53 -16.75 7.84
C GLY A 61 -4.63 -17.44 9.20
N GLN A 62 -5.23 -16.78 10.19
CA GLN A 62 -5.50 -17.37 11.52
C GLN A 62 -6.44 -18.57 11.44
N ALA A 63 -7.46 -18.54 10.57
CA ALA A 63 -8.36 -19.67 10.37
C ALA A 63 -7.65 -20.86 9.69
N VAL A 64 -6.74 -20.59 8.75
CA VAL A 64 -5.90 -21.61 8.12
C VAL A 64 -4.91 -22.21 9.12
N ASP A 65 -4.28 -21.41 9.97
CA ASP A 65 -3.39 -21.89 11.04
C ASP A 65 -4.16 -22.76 12.05
N ALA A 66 -5.38 -22.35 12.41
CA ALA A 66 -6.27 -23.15 13.25
C ALA A 66 -6.65 -24.49 12.62
N TYR A 67 -6.83 -24.52 11.29
CA TYR A 67 -7.05 -25.75 10.55
C TYR A 67 -5.83 -26.68 10.63
N TYR A 68 -4.60 -26.18 10.43
CA TYR A 68 -3.41 -27.03 10.57
C TYR A 68 -3.22 -27.58 12.00
N ALA A 69 -3.68 -26.85 13.02
CA ALA A 69 -3.58 -27.28 14.42
C ALA A 69 -4.68 -28.28 14.84
N LYS A 70 -5.92 -28.08 14.41
CA LYS A 70 -7.11 -28.82 14.93
C LYS A 70 -7.89 -29.60 13.86
N GLN A 71 -7.47 -29.53 12.59
CA GLN A 71 -8.18 -30.06 11.41
C GLN A 71 -9.62 -29.58 11.24
N ASP A 72 -9.99 -28.45 11.85
CA ASP A 72 -11.35 -27.91 11.76
C ASP A 72 -11.50 -26.99 10.52
N THR A 73 -12.18 -27.48 9.49
CA THR A 73 -12.50 -26.70 8.27
C THR A 73 -13.65 -25.73 8.45
N LYS A 74 -14.41 -25.84 9.55
CA LYS A 74 -15.65 -25.08 9.75
C LYS A 74 -15.38 -23.59 9.89
N LEU A 75 -14.35 -23.23 10.67
CA LEU A 75 -13.96 -21.83 10.88
C LEU A 75 -13.54 -21.15 9.57
N LEU A 76 -12.75 -21.86 8.74
CA LEU A 76 -12.30 -21.36 7.44
C LEU A 76 -13.49 -21.14 6.49
N LYS A 77 -14.40 -22.11 6.40
CA LYS A 77 -15.62 -21.99 5.58
C LYS A 77 -16.51 -20.83 6.04
N GLU A 78 -16.69 -20.67 7.36
CA GLU A 78 -17.49 -19.57 7.91
C GLU A 78 -16.85 -18.19 7.60
N THR A 79 -15.53 -18.08 7.75
CA THR A 79 -14.79 -16.85 7.47
C THR A 79 -14.85 -16.50 5.98
N LEU A 80 -14.64 -17.48 5.09
CA LEU A 80 -14.74 -17.27 3.64
C LEU A 80 -16.16 -16.91 3.22
N LYS A 81 -17.19 -17.53 3.81
CA LYS A 81 -18.59 -17.20 3.55
C LYS A 81 -18.93 -15.77 3.98
N LYS A 82 -18.35 -15.27 5.09
CA LYS A 82 -18.55 -13.88 5.51
C LYS A 82 -17.89 -12.88 4.55
N VAL A 83 -16.73 -13.22 4.00
CA VAL A 83 -15.94 -12.34 3.11
C VAL A 83 -16.55 -12.27 1.70
N TYR A 84 -16.86 -13.44 1.11
CA TYR A 84 -17.28 -13.54 -0.29
C TYR A 84 -18.80 -13.76 -0.46
N GLY A 85 -19.55 -13.89 0.63
CA GLY A 85 -20.98 -14.18 0.58
C GLY A 85 -21.29 -15.59 0.09
N ASP A 86 -22.34 -15.72 -0.73
CA ASP A 86 -22.89 -17.00 -1.19
C ASP A 86 -22.33 -17.46 -2.55
N ASP A 87 -21.07 -17.16 -2.85
CA ASP A 87 -20.40 -17.51 -4.10
C ASP A 87 -20.40 -19.03 -4.37
N GLU A 88 -20.87 -19.42 -5.57
CA GLU A 88 -20.93 -20.83 -6.01
C GLU A 88 -19.53 -21.44 -6.20
N THR A 89 -18.53 -20.63 -6.52
CA THR A 89 -17.14 -21.05 -6.72
C THR A 89 -16.53 -21.57 -5.42
N ILE A 90 -16.86 -20.95 -4.28
CA ILE A 90 -16.34 -21.37 -2.97
C ILE A 90 -17.04 -22.63 -2.49
N LYS A 91 -18.32 -22.81 -2.85
CA LYS A 91 -19.12 -23.99 -2.48
C LYS A 91 -18.68 -25.25 -3.24
N SER A 92 -18.16 -25.09 -4.46
CA SER A 92 -17.70 -26.21 -5.30
C SER A 92 -16.28 -26.67 -5.00
N LEU A 93 -15.51 -25.93 -4.19
CA LEU A 93 -14.14 -26.29 -3.84
C LEU A 93 -14.08 -27.45 -2.84
N ASP A 94 -13.21 -28.41 -3.16
CA ASP A 94 -12.80 -29.47 -2.24
C ASP A 94 -12.02 -28.90 -1.05
N GLU A 95 -11.87 -29.69 0.01
CA GLU A 95 -11.14 -29.29 1.22
C GLU A 95 -9.70 -28.83 0.93
N LYS A 96 -9.01 -29.52 0.02
CA LYS A 96 -7.67 -29.13 -0.43
C LYS A 96 -7.67 -27.76 -1.12
N GLY A 97 -8.67 -27.50 -1.98
CA GLY A 97 -8.81 -26.23 -2.69
C GLY A 97 -9.13 -25.07 -1.75
N LEU A 98 -9.92 -25.29 -0.69
CA LEU A 98 -10.19 -24.27 0.32
C LEU A 98 -8.93 -23.87 1.11
N ILE A 99 -8.06 -24.83 1.41
CA ILE A 99 -6.80 -24.56 2.11
C ILE A 99 -5.83 -23.81 1.19
N GLU A 100 -5.73 -24.21 -0.07
CA GLU A 100 -4.90 -23.53 -1.07
C GLU A 100 -5.37 -22.08 -1.26
N LEU A 101 -6.68 -21.88 -1.41
CA LEU A 101 -7.28 -20.56 -1.47
C LEU A 101 -6.97 -19.74 -0.21
N GLY A 102 -7.16 -20.32 0.98
CA GLY A 102 -6.86 -19.65 2.25
C GLY A 102 -5.40 -19.22 2.36
N ASN A 103 -4.46 -20.06 1.94
CA ASN A 103 -3.04 -19.72 1.90
C ASN A 103 -2.74 -18.58 0.92
N ASN A 104 -3.38 -18.58 -0.25
CA ASN A 104 -3.24 -17.51 -1.24
C ASN A 104 -3.81 -16.18 -0.76
N LEU A 105 -4.87 -16.21 0.06
CA LEU A 105 -5.53 -15.02 0.61
C LEU A 105 -4.89 -14.48 1.90
N ARG A 106 -3.92 -15.20 2.47
CA ARG A 106 -3.23 -14.83 3.72
C ARG A 106 -2.60 -13.43 3.70
N PRO A 107 -1.95 -12.97 2.60
CA PRO A 107 -1.40 -11.61 2.54
C PRO A 107 -2.47 -10.51 2.48
N GLY A 108 -3.68 -10.85 2.05
CA GLY A 108 -4.78 -9.91 1.86
C GLY A 108 -5.79 -10.42 0.84
N VAL A 109 -7.05 -10.05 1.04
CA VAL A 109 -8.13 -10.39 0.12
C VAL A 109 -8.08 -9.45 -1.10
N PRO A 110 -7.93 -9.96 -2.33
CA PRO A 110 -7.98 -9.12 -3.52
C PRO A 110 -9.41 -8.66 -3.76
N ILE A 111 -9.57 -7.36 -4.02
CA ILE A 111 -10.87 -6.74 -4.30
C ILE A 111 -10.85 -6.11 -5.70
N ALA A 112 -11.97 -6.23 -6.40
CA ALA A 112 -12.22 -5.55 -7.66
C ALA A 112 -13.29 -4.47 -7.46
N THR A 113 -12.93 -3.22 -7.74
CA THR A 113 -13.87 -2.10 -7.80
C THR A 113 -13.96 -1.59 -9.24
N PRO A 114 -15.11 -1.73 -9.92
CA PRO A 114 -15.33 -1.15 -11.24
C PRO A 114 -15.12 0.37 -11.25
N VAL A 115 -14.78 0.92 -12.42
CA VAL A 115 -14.41 2.35 -12.55
C VAL A 115 -15.58 3.30 -12.26
N PHE A 116 -16.79 2.94 -12.70
CA PHE A 116 -17.98 3.80 -12.60
C PHE A 116 -19.04 3.29 -11.62
N ASP A 117 -18.96 2.02 -11.22
CA ASP A 117 -19.88 1.38 -10.27
C ASP A 117 -19.05 0.62 -9.22
N GLY A 118 -18.22 1.38 -8.52
CA GLY A 118 -17.27 0.88 -7.52
C GLY A 118 -17.89 0.73 -6.14
N ALA A 119 -17.06 0.26 -5.20
CA ALA A 119 -17.43 0.19 -3.78
C ALA A 119 -17.80 1.58 -3.25
N LYS A 120 -18.88 1.63 -2.47
CA LYS A 120 -19.32 2.82 -1.75
C LYS A 120 -18.62 2.89 -0.40
N GLU A 121 -18.66 4.07 0.22
CA GLU A 121 -18.07 4.30 1.55
C GLU A 121 -18.58 3.29 2.58
N LYS A 122 -19.90 3.06 2.60
CA LYS A 122 -20.53 2.07 3.48
C LYS A 122 -19.98 0.65 3.29
N ASP A 123 -19.69 0.24 2.06
CA ASP A 123 -19.15 -1.09 1.79
C ASP A 123 -17.73 -1.23 2.36
N ILE A 124 -16.94 -0.14 2.36
CA ILE A 124 -15.60 -0.10 2.94
C ILE A 124 -15.67 -0.15 4.47
N GLU A 125 -16.60 0.60 5.05
CA GLU A 125 -16.88 0.63 6.48
C GLU A 125 -17.29 -0.77 7.00
N ASP A 126 -18.26 -1.41 6.33
CA ASP A 126 -18.71 -2.76 6.65
C ASP A 126 -17.54 -3.77 6.56
N MET A 127 -16.62 -3.60 5.59
CA MET A 127 -15.43 -4.45 5.47
C MET A 127 -14.39 -4.20 6.56
N LEU A 128 -14.21 -2.96 7.02
CA LEU A 128 -13.34 -2.65 8.16
C LEU A 128 -13.87 -3.32 9.43
N ASP A 129 -15.19 -3.25 9.66
CA ASP A 129 -15.84 -3.92 10.79
C ASP A 129 -15.70 -5.45 10.70
N LEU A 130 -15.86 -6.03 9.51
CA LEU A 130 -15.62 -7.46 9.26
C LEU A 130 -14.16 -7.87 9.48
N ALA A 131 -13.20 -6.96 9.31
CA ALA A 131 -11.81 -7.18 9.64
C ALA A 131 -11.51 -7.02 11.14
N GLY A 132 -12.43 -6.41 11.90
CA GLY A 132 -12.23 -6.05 13.32
C GLY A 132 -11.38 -4.79 13.49
N LEU A 133 -11.43 -3.88 12.53
CA LEU A 133 -10.72 -2.60 12.51
C LEU A 133 -11.68 -1.46 12.85
N ASP A 134 -11.15 -0.28 13.17
CA ASP A 134 -11.96 0.93 13.41
C ASP A 134 -12.64 1.36 12.10
N HIS A 135 -13.96 1.56 12.14
CA HIS A 135 -14.80 2.01 11.03
C HIS A 135 -14.30 3.32 10.38
N SER A 136 -13.59 4.17 11.12
CA SER A 136 -12.99 5.39 10.58
C SER A 136 -11.76 5.17 9.69
N GLY A 137 -11.18 3.96 9.70
CA GLY A 137 -9.90 3.65 9.04
C GLY A 137 -8.69 4.35 9.68
N GLN A 138 -8.88 5.00 10.83
CA GLN A 138 -7.83 5.69 11.56
C GLN A 138 -7.43 4.90 12.81
N VAL A 139 -6.13 4.85 13.07
CA VAL A 139 -5.54 4.10 14.16
C VAL A 139 -4.64 4.98 15.00
N VAL A 140 -4.41 4.56 16.24
CA VAL A 140 -3.40 5.16 17.10
C VAL A 140 -2.02 4.69 16.61
N LEU A 141 -1.10 5.64 16.47
CA LEU A 141 0.30 5.37 16.15
C LEU A 141 1.18 5.87 17.30
N HIS A 142 2.36 5.28 17.40
CA HIS A 142 3.43 5.70 18.29
C HIS A 142 4.65 6.13 17.47
N ASP A 143 5.39 7.13 17.96
CA ASP A 143 6.66 7.56 17.37
C ASP A 143 7.75 6.51 17.65
N GLY A 144 8.41 5.99 16.61
CA GLY A 144 9.50 5.01 16.75
C GLY A 144 10.71 5.56 17.51
N ARG A 145 10.91 6.88 17.51
CA ARG A 145 12.08 7.51 18.16
C ARG A 145 11.91 7.76 19.64
N THR A 146 10.74 8.21 20.07
CA THR A 146 10.48 8.54 21.48
C THR A 146 9.62 7.49 22.18
N GLY A 147 8.82 6.72 21.42
CA GLY A 147 7.81 5.82 21.94
C GLY A 147 6.49 6.51 22.30
N ASP A 148 6.41 7.84 22.17
CA ASP A 148 5.22 8.59 22.54
C ASP A 148 4.09 8.36 21.54
N GLN A 149 2.85 8.38 22.05
CA GLN A 149 1.65 8.30 21.23
C GLN A 149 1.43 9.64 20.49
N PHE A 150 1.01 9.59 19.22
CA PHE A 150 0.58 10.79 18.52
C PHE A 150 -0.71 11.39 19.12
N ASP A 151 -0.82 12.72 19.12
CA ASP A 151 -1.98 13.45 19.66
C ASP A 151 -3.31 13.13 18.96
N ARG A 152 -3.26 12.70 17.69
CA ARG A 152 -4.43 12.38 16.87
C ARG A 152 -4.24 11.04 16.18
N LYS A 153 -5.36 10.33 15.99
CA LYS A 153 -5.39 9.13 15.16
C LYS A 153 -4.98 9.48 13.72
N VAL A 154 -4.30 8.53 13.08
CA VAL A 154 -3.76 8.68 11.72
C VAL A 154 -4.37 7.61 10.82
N THR A 155 -4.68 7.97 9.59
CA THR A 155 -5.10 7.00 8.57
C THR A 155 -3.93 6.10 8.21
N VAL A 156 -4.09 4.79 8.44
CA VAL A 156 -3.12 3.76 8.08
C VAL A 156 -3.83 2.76 7.18
N GLY A 157 -3.10 2.25 6.20
CA GLY A 157 -3.63 1.26 5.29
C GLY A 157 -2.64 0.90 4.19
N TYR A 158 -3.10 0.05 3.29
CA TYR A 158 -2.29 -0.37 2.14
C TYR A 158 -2.67 0.44 0.92
N ILE A 159 -1.68 1.09 0.32
CA ILE A 159 -1.83 1.80 -0.96
C ILE A 159 -0.90 1.17 -1.99
N TYR A 160 -1.40 0.98 -3.21
CA TYR A 160 -0.60 0.41 -4.28
C TYR A 160 0.36 1.44 -4.88
N MET A 161 1.66 1.20 -4.72
CA MET A 161 2.74 2.09 -5.16
C MET A 161 3.46 1.53 -6.40
N LEU A 162 3.84 2.44 -7.30
CA LEU A 162 4.56 2.11 -8.54
C LEU A 162 5.90 2.84 -8.58
N LYS A 163 6.96 2.14 -8.99
CA LYS A 163 8.26 2.75 -9.30
C LYS A 163 8.29 3.20 -10.75
N LEU A 164 8.46 4.50 -10.98
CA LEU A 164 8.60 5.06 -12.33
C LEU A 164 10.02 4.87 -12.87
N HIS A 165 10.16 4.84 -14.20
CA HIS A 165 11.45 4.71 -14.89
C HIS A 165 12.36 5.96 -14.72
N HIS A 166 11.92 7.00 -14.03
CA HIS A 166 12.69 8.22 -13.84
C HIS A 166 13.74 8.01 -12.74
N LEU A 167 14.82 7.29 -13.07
CA LEU A 167 15.90 6.99 -12.14
C LEU A 167 16.84 8.19 -11.99
N VAL A 168 17.32 8.40 -10.76
CA VAL A 168 18.23 9.50 -10.43
C VAL A 168 19.57 9.36 -11.16
N ASP A 169 20.04 8.13 -11.34
CA ASP A 169 21.32 7.82 -12.00
C ASP A 169 21.34 8.29 -13.47
N ASP A 170 20.19 8.20 -14.15
CA ASP A 170 20.05 8.70 -15.51
C ASP A 170 20.07 10.23 -15.61
N LYS A 171 19.76 10.92 -14.50
CA LYS A 171 19.59 12.38 -14.45
C LYS A 171 20.79 13.13 -13.88
N ILE A 172 21.54 12.52 -12.96
CA ILE A 172 22.76 13.14 -12.42
C ILE A 172 23.80 13.24 -13.55
N HIS A 173 24.24 14.47 -13.80
CA HIS A 173 25.29 14.80 -14.76
C HIS A 173 25.99 16.08 -14.32
N ALA A 174 27.31 16.06 -14.30
CA ALA A 174 28.14 17.22 -14.00
C ALA A 174 29.38 17.19 -14.89
N ARG A 175 29.91 18.37 -15.22
CA ARG A 175 31.17 18.52 -15.95
C ARG A 175 31.95 19.72 -15.44
N SER A 176 33.27 19.61 -15.48
CA SER A 176 34.20 20.74 -15.30
C SER A 176 34.65 21.28 -16.66
N ILE A 177 35.23 20.44 -17.51
CA ILE A 177 35.69 20.75 -18.88
C ILE A 177 35.16 19.66 -19.82
N GLY A 178 35.03 19.96 -21.12
CA GLY A 178 34.55 19.00 -22.11
C GLY A 178 34.55 19.58 -23.52
N PRO A 179 34.00 18.85 -24.50
CA PRO A 179 34.07 19.24 -25.90
C PRO A 179 33.25 20.51 -26.20
N TYR A 180 33.69 21.22 -27.24
CA TYR A 180 33.10 22.46 -27.75
C TYR A 180 32.64 22.26 -29.20
N SER A 181 31.59 22.98 -29.57
CA SER A 181 31.13 23.10 -30.95
C SER A 181 32.18 23.86 -31.77
N LEU A 182 32.57 23.32 -32.93
CA LEU A 182 33.54 23.97 -33.82
C LEU A 182 33.03 25.31 -34.36
N VAL A 183 31.72 25.45 -34.52
CA VAL A 183 31.10 26.65 -35.12
C VAL A 183 30.96 27.76 -34.08
N THR A 184 30.36 27.46 -32.94
CA THR A 184 30.01 28.48 -31.93
C THR A 184 31.05 28.61 -30.82
N GLN A 185 32.01 27.67 -30.73
CA GLN A 185 32.95 27.56 -29.62
C GLN A 185 32.24 27.51 -28.25
N GLN A 186 31.01 26.99 -28.22
CA GLN A 186 30.23 26.76 -27.00
C GLN A 186 30.35 25.29 -26.58
N PRO A 187 30.24 24.97 -25.28
CA PRO A 187 30.17 23.59 -24.82
C PRO A 187 29.06 22.80 -25.53
N LEU A 188 29.31 21.53 -25.87
CA LEU A 188 28.27 20.64 -26.40
C LEU A 188 27.10 20.48 -25.41
N GLY A 189 25.94 20.04 -25.89
CA GLY A 189 24.75 19.81 -25.06
C GLY A 189 24.49 18.33 -24.77
N GLY A 190 23.88 18.05 -23.61
CA GLY A 190 23.40 16.71 -23.26
C GLY A 190 24.44 15.78 -22.60
N LYS A 191 23.96 14.89 -21.72
CA LYS A 191 24.78 13.95 -20.93
C LYS A 191 25.68 13.06 -21.80
N ALA A 192 25.16 12.54 -22.91
CA ALA A 192 25.88 11.62 -23.80
C ALA A 192 27.14 12.24 -24.45
N GLN A 193 27.20 13.55 -24.60
CA GLN A 193 28.32 14.27 -25.22
C GLN A 193 29.23 14.93 -24.16
N PHE A 194 29.10 14.55 -22.89
CA PHE A 194 29.64 15.31 -21.77
C PHE A 194 29.30 16.79 -21.86
N GLY A 195 28.07 17.12 -22.27
CA GLY A 195 27.62 18.46 -22.56
C GLY A 195 27.37 19.33 -21.32
N GLY A 196 27.39 20.65 -21.49
CA GLY A 196 27.07 21.63 -20.44
C GLY A 196 25.58 21.90 -20.31
N GLN A 197 25.20 22.48 -19.17
CA GLN A 197 23.85 23.01 -18.98
C GLN A 197 23.69 24.27 -19.81
N ARG A 198 22.53 24.41 -20.46
CA ARG A 198 22.19 25.65 -21.16
C ARG A 198 21.82 26.71 -20.13
N PHE A 199 22.57 27.82 -20.14
CA PHE A 199 22.29 29.05 -19.38
C PHE A 199 21.42 30.00 -20.21
#